data_AF-A0A9P1EE66-F1
#
_entry.id   AF-A0A9P1EE66-F1
#
_cell.length_a   1.000
_cell.length_b   1.000
_cell.length_c   1.000
_cell.angle_alpha   90.00
_cell.angle_beta   90.00
_cell.angle_gamma   90.00
#
_symmetry.space_group_name_H-M   'P 1'
#
loop_
_entity.id
_entity.type
_entity.pdbx_description
1 polymer ?
#
loop_
_entity_poly.entity_id
_entity_poly.type
_entity_poly.pdbx_seq_one_letter_code
_entity_poly.pdbx_strand_id
1 'polypeptide(L)'
;MLTSQKQNVINQFSRILQDQRCSLFGNVSLGSLISLAELRDLYDVVVLCYGAEGDRELGIPGEDLSGIYPARDFVWSYNGHPDCRYLAPDLKNTDTAVIVGQGNVALDMARMLLRPTAELAKTDIASHALAALEESSIRKVYVVGRRGPVQASFIAKELRETLGIKNLFIHIDRADLHKTPADEMSDLENRLQLV
;
A
#
# COMPACT_ATOMS: atom_id res chain seq x y z
N MET A 1 1.98 16.86 4.23
CA MET A 1 0.50 16.86 4.05
C MET A 1 -0.12 15.45 4.14
N LEU A 2 0.67 14.37 3.97
CA LEU A 2 0.23 12.96 4.11
C LEU A 2 -0.17 12.52 5.53
N THR A 3 0.18 13.29 6.57
CA THR A 3 0.00 12.91 7.98
C THR A 3 -1.32 13.39 8.63
N SER A 4 -2.03 14.36 8.04
CA SER A 4 -3.14 15.03 8.74
C SER A 4 -4.41 14.19 8.91
N GLN A 5 -4.81 13.37 7.92
CA GLN A 5 -6.04 12.59 8.02
C GLN A 5 -5.88 11.28 8.80
N LYS A 6 -4.75 10.57 8.64
CA LYS A 6 -4.47 9.32 9.37
C LYS A 6 -4.39 9.55 10.89
N GLN A 7 -3.76 10.64 11.31
CA GLN A 7 -3.66 11.00 12.73
C GLN A 7 -5.04 11.31 13.36
N ASN A 8 -5.99 11.85 12.59
CA ASN A 8 -7.33 12.14 13.08
C ASN A 8 -8.13 10.89 13.44
N VAL A 9 -7.98 9.81 12.67
CA VAL A 9 -8.67 8.54 12.95
C VAL A 9 -8.06 7.87 14.19
N ILE A 10 -6.74 7.90 14.34
CA ILE A 10 -6.06 7.39 15.55
C ILE A 10 -6.60 8.10 16.79
N ASN A 11 -6.77 9.43 16.74
CA ASN A 11 -7.35 10.18 17.85
C ASN A 11 -8.79 9.75 18.19
N GLN A 12 -9.59 9.37 17.20
CA GLN A 12 -10.94 8.83 17.43
C GLN A 12 -10.87 7.46 18.11
N PHE A 13 -9.99 6.56 17.66
CA PHE A 13 -9.81 5.25 18.30
C PHE A 13 -9.30 5.40 19.74
N SER A 14 -8.33 6.28 19.99
CA SER A 14 -7.82 6.54 21.34
C SER A 14 -8.92 7.01 22.30
N ARG A 15 -9.90 7.80 21.83
CA ARG A 15 -11.05 8.21 22.67
C ARG A 15 -11.97 7.04 23.00
N ILE A 16 -12.22 6.14 22.04
CA ILE A 16 -13.04 4.95 22.27
C ILE A 16 -12.38 4.03 23.31
N LEU A 17 -11.06 3.85 23.20
CA LEU A 17 -10.27 3.02 24.13
C LEU A 17 -10.20 3.58 25.56
N GLN A 18 -10.59 4.83 25.79
CA GLN A 18 -10.67 5.45 27.12
C GLN A 18 -11.99 5.16 27.84
N ASP A 19 -13.01 4.63 27.15
CA ASP A 19 -14.27 4.24 27.78
C ASP A 19 -14.04 3.02 28.68
N GLN A 20 -14.55 3.06 29.92
CA GLN A 20 -14.40 1.97 30.90
C GLN A 20 -15.02 0.63 30.43
N ARG A 21 -15.91 0.67 29.43
CA ARG A 21 -16.53 -0.51 28.82
C ARG A 21 -15.70 -1.09 27.68
N CYS A 22 -14.58 -0.45 27.31
CA CYS A 22 -13.68 -0.90 26.27
C CYS A 22 -12.38 -1.42 26.89
N SER A 23 -11.86 -2.53 26.37
CA SER A 23 -10.58 -3.09 26.78
C SER A 23 -9.81 -3.52 25.55
N LEU A 24 -8.50 -3.23 25.51
CA LEU A 24 -7.60 -3.60 24.43
C LEU A 24 -6.59 -4.62 24.93
N PHE A 25 -6.56 -5.78 24.26
CA PHE A 25 -5.58 -6.83 24.51
C PHE A 25 -4.70 -6.98 23.26
N GLY A 26 -3.53 -6.32 23.28
CA GLY A 26 -2.51 -6.47 22.24
C GLY A 26 -1.68 -7.74 22.42
N ASN A 27 -0.96 -8.15 21.38
CA ASN A 27 -0.10 -9.35 21.40
C ASN A 27 -0.86 -10.66 21.73
N VAL A 28 -2.14 -10.73 21.35
CA VAL A 28 -2.99 -11.92 21.48
C VAL A 28 -3.46 -12.34 20.09
N SER A 29 -2.98 -13.49 19.61
CA SER A 29 -3.31 -14.00 18.28
C SER A 29 -4.40 -15.07 18.35
N LEU A 30 -5.49 -14.84 17.62
CA LEU A 30 -6.58 -15.81 17.42
C LEU A 30 -6.05 -17.07 16.71
N GLY A 31 -6.43 -18.24 17.20
CA GLY A 31 -5.97 -19.55 16.69
C GLY A 31 -4.64 -20.03 17.27
N SER A 32 -3.91 -19.18 18.00
CA SER A 32 -2.66 -19.54 18.68
C SER A 32 -2.80 -19.47 20.21
N LEU A 33 -3.09 -18.28 20.74
CA LEU A 33 -3.21 -18.05 22.18
C LEU A 33 -4.65 -18.21 22.69
N ILE A 34 -5.63 -18.02 21.82
CA ILE A 34 -7.05 -18.21 22.11
C ILE A 34 -7.75 -18.68 20.84
N SER A 35 -8.66 -19.62 20.95
CA SER A 35 -9.47 -20.12 19.84
C SER A 35 -10.75 -19.32 19.65
N LEU A 36 -11.33 -19.42 18.45
CA LEU A 36 -12.64 -18.81 18.18
C LEU A 36 -13.76 -19.47 19.01
N ALA A 37 -13.65 -20.75 19.33
CA ALA A 37 -14.62 -21.45 20.18
C ALA A 37 -14.63 -20.86 21.59
N GLU A 38 -13.44 -20.70 22.19
CA GLU A 38 -13.31 -20.10 23.52
C GLU A 38 -13.86 -18.67 23.55
N LEU A 39 -13.61 -17.85 22.52
CA LEU A 39 -14.20 -16.51 22.45
C LEU A 39 -15.73 -16.53 22.37
N ARG A 40 -16.32 -17.51 21.67
CA ARG A 40 -17.77 -17.64 21.55
C ARG A 40 -18.44 -18.15 22.82
N ASP A 41 -17.70 -18.85 23.67
CA ASP A 41 -18.17 -19.28 24.99
C ASP A 41 -18.07 -18.14 26.02
N LEU A 42 -17.10 -17.22 25.85
CA LEU A 42 -16.86 -16.10 26.77
C LEU A 42 -17.68 -14.84 26.46
N TYR A 43 -18.10 -14.64 25.21
CA TYR A 43 -18.77 -13.42 24.76
C TYR A 43 -20.06 -13.74 23.99
N ASP A 44 -21.09 -12.91 24.20
CA ASP A 44 -22.37 -13.06 23.50
C ASP A 44 -22.25 -12.90 21.97
N VAL A 45 -21.35 -12.01 21.53
CA VAL A 45 -21.12 -11.70 20.11
C VAL A 45 -19.62 -11.52 19.86
N VAL A 46 -19.12 -12.21 18.83
CA VAL A 46 -17.74 -12.08 18.35
C VAL A 46 -17.75 -11.49 16.94
N VAL A 47 -17.06 -10.37 16.74
CA VAL A 47 -16.91 -9.73 15.43
C VAL A 47 -15.47 -9.90 14.94
N LEU A 48 -15.30 -10.52 13.77
CA LEU A 48 -13.98 -10.75 13.18
C LEU A 48 -13.56 -9.54 12.33
N CYS A 49 -12.55 -8.81 12.79
CA CYS A 49 -12.04 -7.57 12.18
C CYS A 49 -10.54 -7.64 11.86
N TYR A 50 -10.00 -8.82 11.52
CA TYR A 50 -8.55 -9.03 11.34
C TYR A 50 -8.00 -8.63 9.96
N GLY A 51 -8.86 -8.10 9.07
CA GLY A 51 -8.45 -7.64 7.74
C GLY A 51 -8.07 -8.78 6.78
N ALA A 52 -7.14 -8.50 5.88
CA ALA A 52 -6.66 -9.43 4.85
C ALA A 52 -5.13 -9.51 4.86
N GLU A 53 -4.60 -10.63 5.37
CA GLU A 53 -3.17 -10.84 5.59
C GLU A 53 -2.48 -11.62 4.46
N GLY A 54 -3.24 -12.18 3.51
CA GLY A 54 -2.68 -12.91 2.36
C GLY A 54 -2.41 -12.00 1.16
N ASP A 55 -1.29 -12.20 0.47
CA ASP A 55 -1.03 -11.59 -0.84
C ASP A 55 -1.59 -12.45 -1.97
N ARG A 56 -1.82 -11.80 -3.12
CA ARG A 56 -2.15 -12.51 -4.35
C ARG A 56 -0.86 -12.77 -5.09
N GLU A 57 -0.54 -14.04 -5.25
CA GLU A 57 0.54 -14.50 -6.12
C GLU A 57 0.24 -14.14 -7.58
N LEU A 58 1.29 -13.98 -8.39
CA LEU A 58 1.17 -13.70 -9.81
C LEU A 58 0.87 -14.99 -10.58
N GLY A 59 1.34 -16.15 -10.08
CA GLY A 59 1.17 -17.45 -10.70
C GLY A 59 1.97 -17.57 -12.00
N ILE A 60 3.16 -16.96 -12.06
CA ILE A 60 4.00 -16.90 -13.26
C ILE A 60 5.38 -17.52 -13.01
N PRO A 61 6.00 -18.12 -14.06
CA PRO A 61 7.36 -18.63 -13.93
C PRO A 61 8.34 -17.56 -13.45
N GLY A 62 9.09 -17.87 -12.38
CA GLY A 62 10.11 -17.00 -11.82
C GLY A 62 9.61 -16.00 -10.78
N GLU A 63 8.37 -16.09 -10.29
CA GLU A 63 7.86 -15.20 -9.22
C GLU A 63 8.59 -15.33 -7.88
N ASP A 64 9.32 -16.43 -7.66
CA ASP A 64 10.15 -16.67 -6.47
C ASP A 64 11.60 -16.16 -6.61
N LEU A 65 11.95 -15.51 -7.73
CA LEU A 65 13.30 -14.98 -7.93
C LEU A 65 13.61 -13.83 -6.96
N SER A 66 14.88 -13.73 -6.56
CA SER A 66 15.35 -12.60 -5.76
C SER A 66 15.11 -11.27 -6.48
N GLY A 67 14.64 -10.27 -5.73
CA GLY A 67 14.22 -8.97 -6.27
C GLY A 67 12.72 -8.86 -6.55
N ILE A 68 11.96 -9.95 -6.41
CA ILE A 68 10.50 -9.93 -6.44
C ILE A 68 9.98 -9.92 -5.01
N TYR A 69 9.11 -8.96 -4.72
CA TYR A 69 8.57 -8.75 -3.37
C TYR A 69 7.06 -8.54 -3.44
N PRO A 70 6.28 -9.13 -2.52
CA PRO A 70 4.90 -8.75 -2.33
C PRO A 70 4.80 -7.25 -2.01
N ALA A 71 3.80 -6.58 -2.58
CA ALA A 71 3.59 -5.15 -2.34
C ALA A 71 3.37 -4.86 -0.84
N ARG A 72 2.66 -5.74 -0.13
CA ARG A 72 2.45 -5.60 1.32
C ARG A 72 3.77 -5.60 2.07
N ASP A 73 4.65 -6.55 1.82
CA ASP A 73 5.92 -6.68 2.53
C ASP A 73 6.81 -5.46 2.34
N PHE A 74 6.87 -4.93 1.11
CA PHE A 74 7.59 -3.68 0.84
C PHE A 74 6.99 -2.51 1.61
N VAL A 75 5.66 -2.39 1.62
CA VAL A 75 4.92 -1.37 2.37
C VAL A 75 5.13 -1.50 3.88
N TRP A 76 5.12 -2.72 4.39
CA TRP A 76 5.32 -3.06 5.78
C TRP A 76 6.75 -2.74 6.22
N SER A 77 7.75 -3.03 5.39
CA SER A 77 9.15 -2.68 5.65
C SER A 77 9.31 -1.18 5.89
N TYR A 78 8.88 -0.33 4.97
CA TYR A 78 9.06 1.12 5.14
C TYR A 78 8.18 1.74 6.24
N ASN A 79 7.08 1.09 6.63
CA ASN A 79 6.25 1.49 7.78
C ASN A 79 6.73 0.89 9.11
N GLY A 80 7.78 0.07 9.12
CA GLY A 80 8.34 -0.51 10.34
C GLY A 80 7.55 -1.66 10.94
N HIS A 81 6.80 -2.42 10.12
CA HIS A 81 6.10 -3.61 10.59
C HIS A 81 7.10 -4.67 11.12
N PRO A 82 6.88 -5.26 12.30
CA PRO A 82 7.82 -6.19 12.91
C PRO A 82 8.18 -7.41 12.04
N ASP A 83 7.21 -7.91 11.27
CA ASP A 83 7.40 -9.10 10.42
C ASP A 83 8.26 -8.83 9.18
N CYS A 84 8.36 -7.57 8.75
CA CYS A 84 9.19 -7.15 7.63
C CYS A 84 10.46 -6.40 8.05
N ARG A 85 10.84 -6.46 9.33
CA ARG A 85 12.02 -5.76 9.86
C ARG A 85 13.35 -6.19 9.24
N TYR A 86 13.38 -7.41 8.71
CA TYR A 86 14.55 -8.00 8.03
C TYR A 86 14.42 -8.02 6.52
N LEU A 87 13.29 -7.54 5.98
CA LEU A 87 13.17 -7.37 4.55
C LEU A 87 14.17 -6.30 4.12
N ALA A 88 15.11 -6.68 3.26
CA ALA A 88 16.11 -5.79 2.70
C ALA A 88 15.99 -5.83 1.18
N PRO A 89 15.05 -5.06 0.59
CA PRO A 89 14.94 -4.96 -0.86
C PRO A 89 16.25 -4.45 -1.46
N ASP A 90 16.73 -5.08 -2.52
CA ASP A 90 17.90 -4.58 -3.23
C ASP A 90 17.53 -3.36 -4.07
N LEU A 91 17.89 -2.18 -3.55
CA LEU A 91 17.65 -0.90 -4.21
C LEU A 91 18.93 -0.33 -4.85
N LYS A 92 20.05 -1.05 -4.80
CA LYS A 92 21.38 -0.52 -5.20
C LYS A 92 21.83 -1.01 -6.55
N ASN A 93 21.52 -2.27 -6.88
CA ASN A 93 22.07 -2.94 -8.07
C ASN A 93 21.27 -2.66 -9.36
N THR A 94 20.20 -1.87 -9.30
CA THR A 94 19.40 -1.45 -10.46
C THR A 94 18.95 -0.01 -10.31
N ASP A 95 18.63 0.64 -11.43
CA ASP A 95 18.03 1.97 -11.48
C ASP A 95 16.51 1.94 -11.70
N THR A 96 15.95 0.75 -11.89
CA THR A 96 14.57 0.56 -12.35
C THR A 96 13.83 -0.43 -11.46
N ALA A 97 12.65 -0.03 -10.99
CA ALA A 97 11.68 -0.90 -10.34
C ALA A 97 10.43 -1.07 -11.20
N VAL A 98 9.77 -2.22 -11.09
CA VAL A 98 8.49 -2.49 -11.75
C VAL A 98 7.46 -2.85 -10.67
N ILE A 99 6.34 -2.15 -10.69
CA ILE A 99 5.21 -2.37 -9.80
C ILE A 99 4.06 -2.92 -10.64
N VAL A 100 3.57 -4.10 -10.29
CA VAL A 100 2.43 -4.72 -10.96
C VAL A 100 1.15 -4.37 -10.19
N GLY A 101 0.28 -3.59 -10.83
CA GLY A 101 -0.98 -3.09 -10.29
C GLY A 101 -1.15 -1.59 -10.49
N GLN A 102 -2.41 -1.15 -10.64
CA GLN A 102 -2.79 0.25 -10.82
C GLN A 102 -3.72 0.73 -9.70
N GLY A 103 -3.37 0.41 -8.45
CA GLY A 103 -4.09 0.84 -7.26
C GLY A 103 -3.34 1.93 -6.47
N ASN A 104 -3.95 2.42 -5.40
CA ASN A 104 -3.31 3.41 -4.52
C ASN A 104 -1.98 2.92 -3.94
N VAL A 105 -1.91 1.65 -3.54
CA VAL A 105 -0.67 1.03 -3.03
C VAL A 105 0.47 1.09 -4.05
N ALA A 106 0.16 0.92 -5.34
CA ALA A 106 1.17 1.02 -6.39
C ALA A 106 1.73 2.45 -6.50
N LEU A 107 0.86 3.46 -6.39
CA LEU A 107 1.29 4.85 -6.35
C LEU A 107 2.06 5.19 -5.07
N ASP A 108 1.67 4.65 -3.92
CA ASP A 108 2.41 4.81 -2.66
C ASP A 108 3.84 4.30 -2.78
N MET A 109 4.02 3.07 -3.29
CA MET A 109 5.35 2.49 -3.50
C MET A 109 6.17 3.29 -4.52
N ALA A 110 5.56 3.72 -5.64
CA ALA A 110 6.24 4.56 -6.63
C ALA A 110 6.71 5.89 -6.02
N ARG A 111 5.87 6.53 -5.20
CA ARG A 111 6.24 7.76 -4.48
C ARG A 111 7.33 7.50 -3.44
N MET A 112 7.29 6.37 -2.75
CA MET A 112 8.32 6.02 -1.77
C MET A 112 9.69 5.84 -2.43
N LEU A 113 9.73 5.19 -3.59
CA LEU A 113 10.96 4.95 -4.35
C LEU A 113 11.54 6.21 -5.02
N LEU A 114 10.71 7.18 -5.39
CA LEU A 114 11.11 8.31 -6.24
C LEU A 114 11.08 9.68 -5.55
N ARG A 115 10.47 9.80 -4.36
CA ARG A 115 10.45 11.07 -3.63
C ARG A 115 11.84 11.37 -3.05
N PRO A 116 12.30 12.63 -3.06
CA PRO A 116 13.56 13.00 -2.43
C PRO A 116 13.61 12.54 -0.97
N THR A 117 14.68 11.87 -0.58
CA THR A 117 14.85 11.31 0.78
C THR A 117 14.81 12.40 1.86
N ALA A 118 15.28 13.62 1.56
CA ALA A 118 15.16 14.77 2.45
C ALA A 118 13.70 15.17 2.78
N GLU A 119 12.74 14.83 1.92
CA GLU A 119 11.31 14.99 2.22
C GLU A 119 10.78 13.80 3.02
N LEU A 120 11.21 12.58 2.71
CA LEU A 120 10.85 11.37 3.44
C LEU A 120 11.36 11.39 4.88
N ALA A 121 12.54 11.94 5.13
CA ALA A 121 13.13 12.11 6.45
C ALA A 121 12.28 12.96 7.42
N LYS A 122 11.28 13.69 6.91
CA LYS A 122 10.32 14.49 7.71
C LYS A 122 9.04 13.72 8.03
N THR A 123 8.97 12.45 7.66
CA THR A 123 7.82 11.56 7.88
C THR A 123 8.14 10.53 8.96
N ASP A 124 7.18 9.66 9.25
CA ASP A 124 7.28 8.52 10.16
C ASP A 124 7.86 7.25 9.51
N ILE A 125 8.52 7.38 8.35
CA ILE A 125 9.21 6.27 7.69
C ILE A 125 10.21 5.59 8.63
N ALA A 126 10.29 4.26 8.56
CA ALA A 126 11.25 3.49 9.34
C ALA A 126 12.69 3.86 8.97
N SER A 127 13.54 4.06 9.98
CA SER A 127 14.91 4.55 9.78
C SER A 127 15.76 3.65 8.88
N HIS A 128 15.56 2.33 8.96
CA HIS A 128 16.27 1.37 8.10
C HIS A 128 15.86 1.50 6.64
N ALA A 129 14.57 1.75 6.37
CA ALA A 129 14.07 1.94 5.02
C ALA A 129 14.52 3.28 4.44
N LEU A 130 14.55 4.34 5.25
CA LEU A 130 15.11 5.63 4.83
C LEU A 130 16.59 5.50 4.46
N ALA A 131 17.40 4.83 5.28
CA ALA A 131 18.81 4.58 4.98
C ALA A 131 19.00 3.79 3.68
N ALA A 132 18.17 2.76 3.45
CA ALA A 132 18.19 2.00 2.20
C ALA A 132 17.82 2.87 0.98
N LEU A 133 16.86 3.78 1.13
CA LEU A 133 16.44 4.72 0.07
C LEU A 133 17.48 5.81 -0.20
N GLU A 134 18.26 6.24 0.80
CA GLU A 134 19.36 7.20 0.62
C GLU A 134 20.49 6.64 -0.24
N GLU A 135 20.73 5.33 -0.15
CA GLU A 135 21.71 4.61 -0.97
C GLU A 135 21.10 4.03 -2.27
N SER A 136 19.81 4.26 -2.51
CA SER A 136 19.08 3.72 -3.65
C SER A 136 19.56 4.31 -4.98
N SER A 137 19.76 3.43 -5.95
CA SER A 137 20.05 3.76 -7.34
C SER A 137 18.77 3.91 -8.18
N ILE A 138 17.58 3.61 -7.63
CA ILE A 138 16.30 3.66 -8.34
C ILE A 138 15.99 5.09 -8.81
N ARG A 139 15.86 5.28 -10.13
CA ARG A 139 15.45 6.54 -10.78
C ARG A 139 14.23 6.38 -11.66
N LYS A 140 13.82 5.14 -11.94
CA LYS A 140 12.69 4.82 -12.80
C LYS A 140 11.77 3.81 -12.13
N VAL A 141 10.47 4.07 -12.18
CA VAL A 141 9.44 3.13 -11.73
C VAL A 141 8.42 2.95 -12.83
N TYR A 142 8.20 1.72 -13.25
CA TYR A 142 7.07 1.36 -14.11
C TYR A 142 5.89 0.91 -13.25
N VAL A 143 4.71 1.46 -13.52
CA VAL A 143 3.46 1.01 -12.89
C VAL A 143 2.63 0.33 -13.98
N VAL A 144 2.57 -1.00 -13.91
CA VAL A 144 2.02 -1.84 -14.98
C VAL A 144 0.62 -2.33 -14.58
N GLY A 145 -0.36 -2.03 -15.41
CA GLY A 145 -1.71 -2.56 -15.29
C GLY A 145 -1.99 -3.65 -16.30
N ARG A 146 -2.85 -4.61 -15.93
CA ARG A 146 -3.40 -5.59 -16.87
C ARG A 146 -4.56 -5.04 -17.72
N ARG A 147 -5.06 -3.85 -17.41
CA ARG A 147 -6.20 -3.17 -18.08
C ARG A 147 -5.86 -1.71 -18.35
N GLY A 148 -6.73 -1.03 -19.09
CA GLY A 148 -6.59 0.37 -19.44
C GLY A 148 -6.80 1.34 -18.27
N PRO A 149 -6.57 2.64 -18.51
CA PRO A 149 -6.64 3.68 -17.49
C PRO A 149 -8.03 3.87 -16.88
N VAL A 150 -9.10 3.52 -17.61
CA VAL A 150 -10.48 3.58 -17.09
C VAL A 150 -10.72 2.59 -15.95
N GLN A 151 -10.01 1.45 -15.93
CA GLN A 151 -10.14 0.44 -14.88
C GLN A 151 -9.08 0.54 -13.79
N ALA A 152 -8.28 1.60 -13.79
CA ALA A 152 -7.36 1.87 -12.71
C ALA A 152 -8.12 2.06 -11.40
N SER A 153 -7.61 1.47 -10.31
CA SER A 153 -8.25 1.53 -8.99
C SER A 153 -7.64 2.59 -8.08
N PHE A 154 -6.62 3.32 -8.53
CA PHE A 154 -6.15 4.49 -7.82
C PHE A 154 -7.17 5.63 -7.90
N ILE A 155 -7.22 6.46 -6.86
CA ILE A 155 -8.11 7.62 -6.82
C ILE A 155 -7.39 8.87 -7.33
N ALA A 156 -8.15 9.84 -7.85
CA ALA A 156 -7.61 11.06 -8.44
C ALA A 156 -6.74 11.88 -7.48
N LYS A 157 -7.03 11.85 -6.16
CA LYS A 157 -6.21 12.49 -5.14
C LYS A 157 -4.79 11.91 -5.13
N GLU A 158 -4.66 10.59 -5.09
CA GLU A 158 -3.37 9.91 -5.04
C GLU A 158 -2.56 10.16 -6.32
N LEU A 159 -3.22 10.14 -7.49
CA LEU A 159 -2.55 10.50 -8.74
C LEU A 159 -2.05 11.96 -8.74
N ARG A 160 -2.88 12.90 -8.25
CA ARG A 160 -2.49 14.32 -8.11
C ARG A 160 -1.31 14.50 -7.18
N GLU A 161 -1.25 13.76 -6.07
CA GLU A 161 -0.11 13.80 -5.15
C GLU A 161 1.17 13.28 -5.81
N THR A 162 1.10 12.24 -6.63
CA THR A 162 2.24 11.74 -7.41
C THR A 162 2.69 12.77 -8.45
N LEU A 163 1.76 13.38 -9.18
CA LEU A 163 2.04 14.46 -10.15
C LEU A 163 2.67 15.70 -9.51
N GLY A 164 2.44 15.92 -8.21
CA GLY A 164 3.00 17.05 -7.46
C GLY A 164 4.44 16.86 -6.97
N ILE A 165 5.06 15.70 -7.20
CA ILE A 165 6.45 15.47 -6.78
C ILE A 165 7.40 16.30 -7.66
N LYS A 166 8.24 17.11 -7.00
CA LYS A 166 9.23 17.94 -7.70
C LYS A 166 10.26 17.08 -8.43
N ASN A 167 10.63 17.49 -9.62
CA ASN A 167 11.63 16.83 -10.47
C ASN A 167 11.29 15.37 -10.84
N LEU A 168 10.02 14.97 -10.73
CA LEU A 168 9.53 13.69 -11.23
C LEU A 168 8.91 13.89 -12.62
N PHE A 169 9.43 13.19 -13.62
CA PHE A 169 8.82 13.13 -14.94
C PHE A 169 7.88 11.92 -15.01
N ILE A 170 6.60 12.17 -15.25
CA ILE A 170 5.60 11.12 -15.46
C ILE A 170 5.39 10.96 -16.97
N HIS A 171 5.67 9.76 -17.46
CA HIS A 171 5.43 9.37 -18.84
C HIS A 171 4.23 8.44 -18.92
N ILE A 172 3.27 8.77 -19.79
CA ILE A 172 2.14 7.93 -20.16
C ILE A 172 2.12 7.94 -21.69
N ASP A 173 2.15 6.76 -22.31
CA ASP A 173 2.02 6.70 -23.77
C ASP A 173 0.62 7.18 -24.17
N ARG A 174 0.53 8.01 -25.22
CA ARG A 174 -0.77 8.45 -25.73
C ARG A 174 -1.60 7.29 -26.24
N ALA A 175 -0.96 6.24 -26.77
CA ALA A 175 -1.65 5.05 -27.23
C ALA A 175 -2.42 4.36 -26.10
N ASP A 176 -1.89 4.39 -24.87
CA ASP A 176 -2.52 3.78 -23.68
C ASP A 176 -3.77 4.55 -23.21
N LEU A 177 -3.98 5.78 -23.69
CA LEU A 177 -5.14 6.60 -23.35
C LEU A 177 -6.32 6.41 -24.32
N HIS A 178 -6.13 5.64 -25.39
CA HIS A 178 -7.20 5.36 -26.33
C HIS A 178 -8.23 4.43 -25.69
N LYS A 179 -9.46 4.93 -25.57
CA LYS A 179 -10.57 4.13 -25.02
C LYS A 179 -11.02 3.10 -26.04
N THR A 180 -11.15 1.87 -25.57
CA THR A 180 -11.86 0.80 -26.25
C THR A 180 -13.37 0.92 -25.97
N PRO A 181 -14.24 0.30 -26.79
CA PRO A 181 -15.67 0.24 -26.49
C PRO A 181 -16.00 -0.38 -25.12
N ALA A 182 -15.15 -1.29 -24.63
CA ALA A 182 -15.29 -1.86 -23.29
C ALA A 182 -14.98 -0.83 -22.18
N ASP A 183 -14.08 0.12 -22.45
CA ASP A 183 -13.77 1.21 -21.52
C ASP A 183 -14.95 2.19 -21.42
N GLU A 184 -15.62 2.48 -22.53
CA GLU A 184 -16.79 3.37 -22.54
C GLU A 184 -17.95 2.81 -21.70
N MET A 185 -18.18 1.49 -21.77
CA MET A 185 -19.17 0.82 -20.93
C MET A 185 -18.80 0.90 -19.44
N SER A 186 -17.53 0.63 -19.10
CA SER A 186 -17.04 0.71 -17.72
C SER A 186 -17.11 2.14 -17.15
N ASP A 187 -16.86 3.16 -17.96
CA ASP A 187 -17.03 4.57 -17.57
C ASP A 187 -18.50 4.89 -17.27
N LEU A 188 -19.44 4.36 -18.05
CA LEU A 188 -20.87 4.55 -17.84
C LEU A 188 -21.32 3.91 -16.51
N GLU A 189 -20.88 2.69 -16.24
CA GLU A 189 -21.15 1.97 -14.99
C GLU A 189 -20.58 2.70 -13.77
N ASN A 190 -19.33 3.18 -13.85
CA ASN A 190 -18.70 3.94 -12.78
C ASN A 190 -19.46 5.25 -12.48
N ARG A 191 -19.99 5.92 -13.51
CA ARG A 191 -20.80 7.14 -13.34
C ARG A 191 -22.16 6.87 -12.73
N LEU A 192 -22.76 5.71 -13.01
CA LEU A 192 -24.05 5.30 -12.46
C LEU A 192 -23.95 4.84 -10.99
N GLN A 193 -22.80 4.33 -10.55
CA GLN A 193 -22.54 4.01 -9.13
C GLN A 193 -22.30 5.25 -8.25
N LEU A 194 -22.16 6.44 -8.84
CA LEU A 194 -21.93 7.72 -8.16
C LEU A 194 -23.21 8.57 -8.02
N VAL A 195 -24.38 8.04 -8.42
CA VAL A 195 -25.72 8.66 -8.24
C VAL A 195 -26.52 7.85 -7.23
#